data_AF-A0A9D5G8X7-F1
#
_entry.id   AF-A0A9D5G8X7-F1
#
_cell.length_a   1.000
_cell.length_b   1.000
_cell.length_c   1.000
_cell.angle_alpha   90.00
_cell.angle_beta   90.00
_cell.angle_gamma   90.00
#
_symmetry.space_group_name_H-M   'P 1'
#
loop_
_entity.id
_entity.type
_entity.pdbx_description
1 polymer ?
#
loop_
_entity_poly.entity_id
_entity_poly.type
_entity_poly.pdbx_seq_one_letter_code
_entity_poly.pdbx_strand_id
1 'polypeptide(L)'
;MAQRVSALIARIEAVGMTSDAEISDVLERFLASASPANGAKLVARAWVEPAFKALLLEDASAALERLAIDMSHWAPVRLQAVENSALLHNFIVCTLCSCYPIALLGPP
;
A
#
# COMPACT_ATOMS: atom_id res chain seq x y z
N MET A 1 -7.32 -6.90 25.55
CA MET A 1 -6.83 -5.90 24.59
C MET A 1 -7.88 -4.82 24.32
N ALA A 2 -9.11 -5.18 23.95
CA ALA A 2 -10.20 -4.24 23.68
C ALA A 2 -10.37 -3.13 24.73
N GLN A 3 -10.45 -3.48 26.02
CA GLN A 3 -10.58 -2.49 27.10
C GLN A 3 -9.43 -1.47 27.16
N ARG A 4 -8.20 -1.88 26.83
CA ARG A 4 -7.04 -0.97 26.79
C ARG A 4 -7.13 -0.01 25.60
N VAL A 5 -7.58 -0.49 24.45
CA VAL A 5 -7.79 0.34 23.25
C VAL A 5 -8.89 1.36 23.51
N SER A 6 -10.04 0.93 24.03
CA SER A 6 -11.15 1.85 24.36
C SER A 6 -10.73 2.91 25.38
N ALA A 7 -9.96 2.55 26.40
CA ALA A 7 -9.46 3.50 27.38
C ALA A 7 -8.46 4.52 26.79
N LEU A 8 -7.68 4.12 25.77
CA LEU A 8 -6.78 5.02 25.06
C LEU A 8 -7.55 5.99 24.16
N ILE A 9 -8.50 5.49 23.36
CA ILE A 9 -9.35 6.29 22.48
C ILE A 9 -10.05 7.38 23.29
N ALA A 10 -10.73 7.01 24.38
CA ALA A 10 -11.41 7.97 25.24
C ALA A 10 -10.50 9.09 25.80
N ARG A 11 -9.23 8.78 26.08
CA ARG A 11 -8.25 9.80 26.54
C ARG A 11 -7.81 10.73 25.42
N ILE A 12 -7.61 10.21 24.21
CA ILE A 12 -7.20 10.98 23.02
C ILE A 12 -8.35 11.92 22.59
N GLU A 13 -9.59 11.44 22.64
CA GLU A 13 -10.78 12.26 22.37
C GLU A 13 -10.96 13.35 23.43
N ALA A 14 -10.75 13.03 24.71
CA ALA A 14 -10.88 14.01 25.80
C ALA A 14 -9.88 15.20 25.69
N VAL A 15 -8.73 15.00 25.04
CA VAL A 15 -7.76 16.08 24.76
C VAL A 15 -7.98 16.72 23.37
N GLY A 16 -9.02 16.32 22.64
CA GLY A 16 -9.41 16.90 21.35
C GLY A 16 -8.47 16.57 20.20
N MET A 17 -7.70 15.48 20.28
CA MET A 17 -6.75 15.10 19.22
C MET A 17 -7.40 14.37 18.04
N THR A 18 -8.54 13.70 18.26
CA THR A 18 -9.34 13.09 17.20
C THR A 18 -10.78 12.82 17.68
N SER A 19 -11.61 12.21 16.82
CA SER A 19 -12.94 11.69 17.13
C SER A 19 -13.17 10.32 16.49
N ASP A 20 -14.09 9.53 17.06
CA ASP A 20 -14.57 8.27 16.47
C ASP A 20 -14.96 8.39 14.98
N ALA A 21 -15.56 9.52 14.58
CA ALA A 21 -15.91 9.78 13.19
C ALA A 21 -14.68 9.87 12.29
N GLU A 22 -13.65 10.62 12.69
CA GLU A 22 -12.41 10.75 11.93
C GLU A 22 -11.66 9.43 11.82
N ILE A 23 -11.61 8.63 12.89
CA ILE A 23 -10.99 7.30 12.88
C ILE A 23 -11.69 6.42 11.86
N SER A 24 -13.02 6.40 11.88
CA SER A 24 -13.83 5.60 10.95
C SER A 24 -13.60 6.03 9.50
N ASP A 25 -13.60 7.33 9.23
CA ASP A 25 -13.39 7.91 7.91
C ASP A 25 -12.01 7.57 7.33
N VAL A 26 -10.96 7.54 8.17
CA VAL A 26 -9.61 7.11 7.77
C VAL A 26 -9.60 5.62 7.46
N LEU A 27 -10.24 4.80 8.29
CA LEU A 27 -10.27 3.35 8.13
C LEU A 27 -11.00 2.95 6.84
N GLU A 28 -12.16 3.54 6.57
CA GLU A 28 -12.96 3.27 5.37
C GLU A 28 -12.21 3.63 4.09
N ARG A 29 -11.62 4.83 4.02
CA ARG A 29 -10.82 5.26 2.87
C ARG A 29 -9.63 4.33 2.63
N PHE A 30 -8.94 3.95 3.70
CA PHE A 30 -7.79 3.06 3.61
C PHE A 30 -8.20 1.67 3.08
N LEU A 31 -9.22 1.05 3.67
CA LEU A 31 -9.68 -0.28 3.28
C LEU A 31 -10.31 -0.32 1.88
N ALA A 32 -10.94 0.77 1.44
CA ALA A 32 -11.50 0.86 0.09
C ALA A 32 -10.44 0.93 -1.01
N SER A 33 -9.27 1.52 -0.72
CA SER A 33 -8.21 1.76 -1.71
C SER A 33 -7.16 0.66 -1.79
N ALA A 34 -6.93 -0.08 -0.70
CA ALA A 34 -5.88 -1.08 -0.59
C ALA A 34 -6.36 -2.50 -0.92
N SER A 35 -5.93 -3.06 -2.07
CA SER A 35 -6.36 -4.39 -2.51
C SER A 35 -5.29 -5.14 -3.32
N PRO A 36 -5.10 -6.47 -3.12
CA PRO A 36 -4.27 -7.31 -3.99
C PRO A 36 -4.62 -7.23 -5.48
N ALA A 37 -5.86 -6.86 -5.82
CA ALA A 37 -6.29 -6.66 -7.19
C ALA A 37 -5.52 -5.54 -7.89
N ASN A 38 -5.02 -4.55 -7.15
CA ASN A 38 -4.21 -3.46 -7.70
C ASN A 38 -2.86 -3.99 -8.20
N GLY A 39 -2.16 -4.79 -7.39
CA GLY A 39 -0.94 -5.48 -7.80
C GLY A 39 -1.16 -6.44 -8.97
N ALA A 40 -2.27 -7.19 -8.96
CA ALA A 40 -2.61 -8.09 -10.08
C ALA A 40 -2.82 -7.33 -11.40
N LYS A 41 -3.53 -6.19 -11.38
CA LYS A 41 -3.73 -5.33 -12.56
C LYS A 41 -2.40 -4.76 -13.08
N LEU A 42 -1.53 -4.33 -12.16
CA LEU A 42 -0.19 -3.83 -12.49
C LEU A 42 0.63 -4.90 -13.23
N VAL A 43 0.67 -6.12 -12.69
CA VAL A 43 1.40 -7.25 -13.28
C VAL A 43 0.80 -7.67 -14.61
N ALA A 44 -0.53 -7.81 -14.70
CA ALA A 44 -1.22 -8.19 -15.92
C ALA A 44 -0.94 -7.21 -17.06
N ARG A 45 -0.93 -5.90 -16.76
CA ARG A 45 -0.59 -4.86 -17.73
C ARG A 45 0.86 -4.97 -18.20
N ALA A 46 1.79 -5.19 -17.30
CA ALA A 46 3.20 -5.40 -17.65
C ALA A 46 3.43 -6.64 -18.53
N TRP A 47 2.58 -7.67 -18.43
CA TRP A 47 2.67 -8.84 -19.31
C TRP A 47 2.25 -8.58 -20.75
N VAL A 48 1.26 -7.70 -20.96
CA VAL A 48 0.69 -7.45 -22.29
C VAL A 48 1.19 -6.17 -22.96
N GLU A 49 1.79 -5.24 -22.20
CA GLU A 49 2.34 -3.97 -22.68
C GLU A 49 3.85 -3.86 -22.37
N PRO A 50 4.75 -4.26 -23.31
CA PRO A 50 6.20 -4.23 -23.08
C PRO A 50 6.75 -2.84 -22.69
N ALA A 51 6.20 -1.76 -23.26
CA ALA A 51 6.58 -0.40 -22.90
C ALA A 51 6.17 -0.02 -21.47
N PHE A 52 5.01 -0.53 -21.00
CA PHE A 52 4.58 -0.35 -19.62
C PHE A 52 5.49 -1.14 -18.66
N LYS A 53 5.88 -2.36 -19.03
CA LYS A 53 6.85 -3.15 -18.25
C LYS A 53 8.19 -2.44 -18.12
N ALA A 54 8.73 -1.92 -19.22
CA ALA A 54 9.99 -1.16 -19.20
C ALA A 54 9.89 0.04 -18.26
N LEU A 55 8.80 0.81 -18.36
CA LEU A 55 8.53 1.92 -17.44
C LEU A 55 8.43 1.45 -15.98
N LEU A 56 7.70 0.37 -15.70
CA LEU A 56 7.52 -0.14 -14.34
C LEU A 56 8.84 -0.53 -13.67
N LEU A 57 9.78 -1.07 -14.44
CA LEU A 57 11.10 -1.47 -13.94
C LEU A 57 12.06 -0.28 -13.78
N GLU A 58 11.88 0.79 -14.56
CA GLU A 58 12.68 2.01 -14.49
C GLU A 58 12.14 3.00 -13.44
N ASP A 59 10.84 3.28 -13.46
CA ASP A 59 10.12 4.20 -12.58
C ASP A 59 8.72 3.64 -12.27
N ALA A 60 8.65 2.88 -11.17
CA ALA A 60 7.39 2.29 -10.72
C ALA A 60 6.36 3.35 -10.26
N SER A 61 6.80 4.51 -9.80
CA SER A 61 5.90 5.60 -9.41
C SER A 61 5.16 6.14 -10.63
N ALA A 62 5.88 6.44 -11.72
CA ALA A 62 5.28 6.86 -12.98
C ALA A 62 4.35 5.78 -13.60
N ALA A 63 4.67 4.49 -13.40
CA ALA A 63 3.80 3.40 -13.85
C ALA A 63 2.48 3.33 -13.05
N LEU A 64 2.51 3.59 -11.75
CA LEU A 64 1.32 3.59 -10.89
C LEU A 64 0.36 4.73 -11.21
N GLU A 65 0.88 5.90 -11.59
CA GLU A 65 0.05 7.04 -12.02
C GLU A 65 -0.87 6.67 -13.20
N ARG A 66 -0.38 5.83 -14.12
CA ARG A 66 -1.18 5.33 -15.26
C ARG A 66 -2.33 4.39 -14.86
N LEU A 67 -2.33 3.91 -13.63
CA LEU A 67 -3.39 3.09 -13.05
C LEU A 67 -4.20 3.85 -11.98
N ALA A 68 -3.90 5.14 -11.77
CA ALA A 68 -4.48 5.97 -10.70
C ALA A 68 -4.36 5.31 -9.32
N ILE A 69 -3.24 4.62 -9.06
CA ILE A 69 -2.94 4.03 -7.77
C ILE A 69 -2.02 4.98 -7.00
N ASP A 70 -2.51 5.48 -5.87
CA ASP A 70 -1.71 6.30 -4.96
C ASP A 70 -1.12 5.44 -3.84
N MET A 71 0.20 5.49 -3.69
CA MET A 71 0.94 4.77 -2.64
C MET A 71 1.24 5.65 -1.42
N SER A 72 0.94 6.95 -1.47
CA SER A 72 1.45 7.95 -0.52
C SER A 72 0.57 8.15 0.74
N HIS A 73 -0.12 7.10 1.18
CA HIS A 73 -1.10 7.16 2.29
C HIS A 73 -0.61 7.96 3.52
N TRP A 74 0.48 7.52 4.16
CA TRP A 74 0.98 8.11 5.43
C TRP A 74 2.38 8.70 5.29
N ALA A 75 3.08 8.34 4.23
CA ALA A 75 4.44 8.78 3.94
C ALA A 75 4.70 8.62 2.44
N PRO A 76 5.64 9.41 1.88
CA PRO A 76 6.11 9.19 0.52
C PRO A 76 6.71 7.79 0.39
N VAL A 77 6.22 7.00 -0.56
CA VAL A 77 6.73 5.67 -0.86
C VAL A 77 7.43 5.71 -2.22
N ARG A 78 8.70 5.32 -2.25
CA ARG A 78 9.38 4.99 -3.50
C ARG A 78 9.19 3.50 -3.78
N LEU A 79 8.37 3.18 -4.76
CA LEU A 79 8.19 1.80 -5.20
C LEU A 79 9.34 1.40 -6.14
N GLN A 80 9.80 0.16 -6.02
CA GLN A 80 10.67 -0.47 -6.99
C GLN A 80 10.11 -1.84 -7.35
N ALA A 81 9.90 -2.09 -8.63
CA ALA A 81 9.52 -3.41 -9.13
C ALA A 81 10.78 -4.23 -9.41
N VAL A 82 10.73 -5.53 -9.08
CA VAL A 82 11.80 -6.49 -9.39
C VAL A 82 11.21 -7.63 -10.19
N GLU A 83 11.83 -7.95 -11.32
CA GLU A 83 11.34 -8.97 -12.23
C GLU A 83 11.93 -10.35 -11.89
N ASN A 84 11.06 -11.36 -11.80
CA ASN A 84 11.47 -12.76 -11.81
C ASN A 84 11.80 -13.24 -13.23
N SER A 85 12.76 -14.15 -13.35
CA SER A 85 13.11 -14.82 -14.59
C SER A 85 13.27 -16.32 -14.39
N ALA A 86 13.58 -17.06 -15.46
CA ALA A 86 13.89 -18.49 -15.36
C ALA A 86 15.10 -18.81 -14.46
N LEU A 87 15.98 -17.83 -14.22
CA LEU A 87 17.22 -18.01 -13.44
C LEU A 87 17.22 -17.23 -12.11
N LEU A 88 16.23 -16.36 -11.88
CA LEU A 88 16.19 -15.49 -10.71
C LEU A 88 14.77 -15.41 -10.13
N HIS A 89 14.66 -15.72 -8.85
CA HIS A 89 13.43 -15.56 -8.08
C HIS A 89 13.65 -14.53 -6.97
N ASN A 90 12.83 -13.48 -6.97
CA ASN A 90 12.86 -12.42 -5.97
C ASN A 90 11.85 -12.69 -4.85
N PHE A 91 12.24 -12.37 -3.62
CA PHE A 91 11.38 -12.40 -2.44
C PHE A 91 11.69 -11.18 -1.57
N ILE A 92 10.66 -10.54 -1.01
CA ILE A 92 10.77 -9.27 -0.29
C ILE A 92 10.38 -9.48 1.19
N VAL A 93 11.14 -8.88 2.11
CA VAL A 93 10.89 -8.95 3.56
C VAL A 93 11.31 -7.66 4.27
N CYS A 94 10.54 -7.18 5.27
CA CYS A 94 11.06 -6.26 6.31
C CYS A 94 11.50 -7.08 7.52
N THR A 95 12.81 -7.25 7.71
CA THR A 95 13.34 -8.00 8.86
C THR A 95 13.21 -7.26 10.19
N LEU A 96 13.02 -5.94 10.16
CA LEU A 96 12.98 -5.09 11.34
C LEU A 96 11.57 -4.76 11.83
N CYS A 97 10.55 -5.04 11.01
CA CYS A 97 9.24 -4.40 11.14
C CYS A 97 8.16 -5.15 10.36
N SER A 98 7.41 -4.42 9.52
CA SER A 98 6.31 -4.89 8.70
C SER A 98 6.14 -4.08 7.40
N CYS A 99 7.19 -3.46 6.85
CA CYS A 99 7.07 -2.68 5.60
C CYS A 99 6.43 -3.52 4.49
N TYR A 100 5.38 -2.97 3.87
CA TYR A 100 4.59 -3.67 2.87
C TYR A 100 3.91 -2.66 1.92
N PRO A 101 3.84 -2.95 0.61
CA PRO A 101 3.21 -2.03 -0.36
C PRO A 101 1.67 -2.17 -0.30
N ILE A 102 1.07 -1.62 0.76
CA ILE A 102 -0.34 -1.86 1.09
C ILE A 102 -1.31 -1.43 -0.02
N ALA A 103 -1.08 -0.30 -0.70
CA ALA A 103 -2.00 0.13 -1.76
C ALA A 103 -2.07 -0.90 -2.93
N LEU A 104 -1.01 -1.70 -3.11
CA LEU A 104 -0.95 -2.74 -4.15
C LEU A 104 -1.41 -4.11 -3.68
N LEU A 105 -1.19 -4.45 -2.41
CA LEU A 105 -1.31 -5.82 -1.91
C LEU A 105 -2.30 -5.97 -0.75
N GLY A 106 -2.93 -4.88 -0.30
CA GLY A 106 -3.75 -4.86 0.91
C GLY A 106 -2.90 -4.87 2.20
N PRO A 107 -3.54 -4.76 3.38
CA PRO A 107 -2.86 -5.02 4.64
C PRO A 107 -2.38 -6.50 4.68
N PRO A 108 -1.16 -6.77 5.21
CA PRO A 108 -0.61 -8.12 5.31
C PRO A 108 -1.36 -9.02 6.30
#